data_AF-A0A2V8J1Y2-F1
#
_entry.id   AF-A0A2V8J1Y2-F1
#
_cell.length_a   1.000
_cell.length_b   1.000
_cell.length_c   1.000
_cell.angle_alpha   90.00
_cell.angle_beta   90.00
_cell.angle_gamma   90.00
#
_symmetry.space_group_name_H-M   'P 1'
#
loop_
_entity.id
_entity.type
_entity.pdbx_description
1 polymer ?
#
loop_
_entity_poly.entity_id
_entity_poly.type
_entity_poly.pdbx_seq_one_letter_code
_entity_poly.pdbx_strand_id
1 'polypeptide(L)'
;MFRSSSPAAPRSVWFLVIVRPPFGVSTAEAYAWYDEDRGAGVREVRELQLLPVPWPSRAAQMINDLEPPVVRRHPEIFALKVQLKELGAIAAAMSGSGSAVFGLFRGRAAAERAIRPLSKGGARALLTRTLTRAEHERRARPVAARQVARRC
;
A
#
# COMPACT_ATOMS: atom_id res chain seq x y z
N MET A 1 -9.33 40.83 13.51
CA MET A 1 -8.18 40.00 13.07
C MET A 1 -8.74 38.76 12.39
N PHE A 2 -8.97 38.83 11.08
CA PHE A 2 -9.59 37.77 10.29
C PHE A 2 -8.60 36.60 10.13
N ARG A 3 -8.96 35.41 10.65
CA ARG A 3 -8.28 34.17 10.29
C ARG A 3 -8.63 33.86 8.84
N SER A 4 -7.67 34.01 7.92
CA SER A 4 -7.82 33.54 6.55
C SER A 4 -7.80 32.01 6.54
N SER A 5 -8.98 31.40 6.63
CA SER A 5 -9.17 30.01 6.24
C SER A 5 -9.15 29.94 4.72
N SER A 6 -7.95 29.80 4.13
CA SER A 6 -7.85 29.30 2.76
C SER A 6 -8.57 27.95 2.69
N PRO A 7 -9.49 27.72 1.73
CA PRO A 7 -10.07 26.41 1.54
C PRO A 7 -8.95 25.47 1.14
N ALA A 8 -8.64 24.49 2.00
CA ALA A 8 -7.70 23.43 1.67
C ALA A 8 -8.18 22.76 0.37
N ALA A 9 -7.36 22.80 -0.68
CA ALA A 9 -7.64 22.13 -1.95
C ALA A 9 -8.16 20.70 -1.67
N PRO A 10 -9.17 20.21 -2.41
CA PRO A 10 -9.74 18.89 -2.18
C PRO A 10 -8.62 17.86 -2.21
N ARG A 11 -8.27 17.31 -1.04
CA ARG A 11 -7.19 16.35 -0.89
C ARG A 11 -7.56 15.11 -1.70
N SER A 12 -6.81 14.85 -2.77
CA SER A 12 -7.07 13.78 -3.73
C SER A 12 -7.13 12.43 -3.01
N VAL A 13 -8.31 11.81 -3.03
CA VAL A 13 -8.50 10.42 -2.62
C VAL A 13 -7.73 9.55 -3.61
N TRP A 14 -6.95 8.62 -3.10
CA TRP A 14 -6.24 7.64 -3.91
C TRP A 14 -6.94 6.30 -3.82
N PHE A 15 -6.98 5.57 -4.92
CA PHE A 15 -7.48 4.20 -4.97
C PHE A 15 -6.29 3.24 -4.86
N LEU A 16 -6.46 2.19 -4.07
CA LEU A 16 -5.46 1.15 -3.91
C LEU A 16 -6.03 -0.17 -4.36
N VAL A 17 -5.24 -0.91 -5.14
CA VAL A 17 -5.48 -2.34 -5.35
C VAL A 17 -4.46 -3.09 -4.51
N ILE A 18 -4.93 -3.88 -3.55
CA ILE A 18 -4.11 -4.75 -2.70
C ILE A 18 -4.21 -6.15 -3.27
N VAL A 19 -3.08 -6.79 -3.53
CA VAL A 19 -2.98 -8.15 -4.03
C VAL A 19 -2.29 -9.00 -2.96
N ARG A 20 -2.96 -10.04 -2.51
CA ARG A 20 -2.41 -11.05 -1.60
C ARG A 20 -2.16 -12.34 -2.39
N PRO A 21 -0.90 -12.75 -2.62
CA PRO A 21 -0.62 -14.04 -3.24
C PRO A 21 -1.07 -15.21 -2.34
N PRO A 22 -1.12 -16.45 -2.85
CA PRO A 22 -1.60 -17.61 -2.10
C PRO A 22 -0.64 -18.09 -0.99
N PHE A 23 0.46 -17.40 -0.75
CA PHE A 23 1.43 -17.68 0.31
C PHE A 23 1.57 -16.50 1.28
N GLY A 24 2.11 -16.77 2.47
CA GLY A 24 2.50 -15.75 3.44
C GLY A 24 4.02 -15.66 3.55
N VAL A 25 4.51 -14.56 4.09
CA VAL A 25 5.92 -14.40 4.51
C VAL A 25 5.90 -14.17 6.01
N SER A 26 6.69 -14.94 6.77
CA SER A 26 6.83 -14.69 8.21
C SER A 26 7.50 -13.35 8.43
N THR A 27 6.97 -12.54 9.34
CA THR A 27 7.64 -11.31 9.75
C THR A 27 9.04 -11.60 10.28
N ALA A 28 9.22 -12.66 11.08
CA ALA A 28 10.53 -13.03 11.60
C ALA A 28 11.54 -13.36 10.49
N GLU A 29 11.10 -14.10 9.46
CA GLU A 29 11.95 -14.44 8.31
C GLU A 29 12.32 -13.20 7.48
N ALA A 30 11.35 -12.33 7.20
CA ALA A 30 11.61 -11.09 6.44
C ALA A 30 12.69 -10.22 7.10
N TYR A 31 12.67 -10.11 8.43
CA TYR A 31 13.70 -9.38 9.18
C TYR A 31 15.04 -10.13 9.23
N ALA A 32 15.03 -11.46 9.43
CA ALA A 32 16.26 -12.26 9.40
C ALA A 32 16.99 -12.13 8.05
N TRP A 33 16.25 -12.20 6.95
CA TRP A 33 16.80 -12.03 5.60
C TRP A 33 17.33 -10.62 5.35
N TYR A 34 16.66 -9.61 5.89
CA TYR A 34 17.15 -8.23 5.84
C TYR A 34 18.50 -8.08 6.58
N ASP A 35 18.62 -8.68 7.77
CA ASP A 35 19.84 -8.64 8.56
C ASP A 35 20.99 -9.42 7.88
N GLU A 36 20.69 -10.58 7.28
CA GLU A 36 21.64 -11.36 6.47
C GLU A 36 22.22 -10.53 5.32
N ASP A 37 21.35 -9.89 4.53
CA ASP A 37 21.77 -9.08 3.38
C ASP A 37 22.59 -7.85 3.82
N ARG A 38 22.25 -7.24 4.96
CA ARG A 38 23.07 -6.16 5.55
C ARG A 38 24.42 -6.65 6.03
N GLY A 39 24.48 -7.80 6.69
CA GLY A 39 25.73 -8.42 7.15
C GLY A 39 26.66 -8.80 5.99
N ALA A 40 26.08 -9.23 4.87
CA ALA A 40 26.80 -9.55 3.64
C ALA A 40 27.18 -8.30 2.80
N GLY A 41 26.79 -7.09 3.22
CA GLY A 41 27.09 -5.86 2.50
C GLY A 41 26.38 -5.74 1.14
N VAL A 42 25.25 -6.43 0.96
CA VAL A 42 24.47 -6.38 -0.27
C VAL A 42 23.96 -4.96 -0.48
N ARG A 43 24.33 -4.35 -1.62
CA ARG A 43 23.83 -3.04 -2.01
C ARG A 43 22.56 -3.20 -2.82
N GLU A 44 21.46 -2.68 -2.28
CA GLU A 44 20.17 -2.72 -2.95
C GLU A 44 20.03 -1.58 -3.96
N VAL A 45 19.72 -1.94 -5.21
CA VAL A 45 19.34 -0.96 -6.23
C VAL A 45 17.90 -0.52 -5.93
N ARG A 46 17.75 0.74 -5.53
CA ARG A 46 16.45 1.31 -5.20
C ARG A 46 15.76 1.77 -6.47
N GLU A 47 14.60 1.19 -6.76
CA GLU A 47 13.72 1.70 -7.81
C GLU A 47 13.08 3.00 -7.32
N LEU A 48 13.53 4.14 -7.86
CA LEU A 48 12.91 5.43 -7.60
C LEU A 48 11.54 5.47 -8.27
N GLN A 49 10.48 5.53 -7.46
CA GLN A 49 9.13 5.71 -7.98
C GLN A 49 8.83 7.21 -8.13
N LEU A 50 8.49 7.64 -9.34
CA LEU A 50 8.08 9.02 -9.61
C LEU A 50 6.68 9.25 -9.05
N LEU A 51 6.62 9.82 -7.84
CA LEU A 51 5.37 10.15 -7.18
C LEU A 51 4.95 11.58 -7.54
N PRO A 52 3.63 11.84 -7.71
CA PRO A 52 3.13 13.10 -8.24
C PRO A 52 3.20 14.28 -7.26
N VAL A 53 3.69 14.07 -6.04
CA VAL A 53 3.90 15.10 -5.02
C VAL A 53 5.13 14.73 -4.17
N PRO A 54 5.87 15.73 -3.65
CA PRO A 54 6.97 15.49 -2.73
C PRO A 54 6.41 14.95 -1.41
N TRP A 55 6.63 13.67 -1.17
CA TRP A 55 6.23 13.01 0.06
C TRP A 55 7.34 13.11 1.12
N PRO A 56 7.02 13.52 2.36
CA PRO A 56 8.03 13.89 3.37
C PRO A 56 8.76 12.72 4.03
N SER A 57 8.33 11.47 3.80
CA SER A 57 8.92 10.29 4.43
C SER A 57 9.16 9.16 3.43
N ARG A 58 10.09 8.23 3.74
CA ARG A 58 10.35 7.04 2.93
C ARG A 58 9.11 6.18 2.71
N ALA A 59 8.31 5.98 3.76
CA ALA A 59 7.03 5.26 3.66
C ALA A 59 6.08 5.97 2.69
N ALA A 60 6.06 7.30 2.72
CA ALA A 60 5.27 8.09 1.79
C ALA A 60 5.89 8.12 0.37
N GLN A 61 7.19 7.83 0.23
CA GLN A 61 7.87 7.52 -1.03
C GLN A 61 7.70 6.05 -1.48
N MET A 62 6.93 5.25 -0.74
CA MET A 62 6.67 3.84 -1.02
C MET A 62 7.93 2.97 -1.07
N ILE A 63 8.94 3.33 -0.27
CA ILE A 63 10.16 2.55 -0.09
C ILE A 63 9.95 1.56 1.06
N ASN A 64 10.16 0.27 0.79
CA ASN A 64 10.13 -0.79 1.77
C ASN A 64 11.47 -1.53 1.80
N ASP A 65 12.25 -1.32 2.86
CA ASP A 65 13.60 -1.91 3.00
C ASP A 65 13.55 -3.45 3.20
N LEU A 66 12.39 -4.05 3.54
CA LEU A 66 12.22 -5.51 3.59
C LEU A 66 11.88 -6.13 2.23
N GLU A 67 11.55 -5.31 1.22
CA GLU A 67 11.09 -5.83 -0.06
C GLU A 67 12.17 -6.58 -0.83
N PRO A 68 13.40 -6.08 -1.02
CA PRO A 68 14.39 -6.82 -1.81
C PRO A 68 14.81 -8.18 -1.21
N PRO A 69 15.03 -8.36 0.11
CA PRO A 69 15.33 -9.69 0.67
C PRO A 69 14.18 -10.67 0.46
N VAL A 70 12.94 -10.19 0.58
CA VAL A 70 11.73 -11.00 0.38
C VAL A 70 11.55 -11.34 -1.10
N VAL A 71 11.77 -10.40 -2.03
CA VAL A 71 11.69 -10.63 -3.48
C VAL A 71 12.74 -11.62 -3.96
N ARG A 72 13.95 -11.63 -3.39
CA ARG A 72 14.99 -12.64 -3.72
C ARG A 72 14.51 -14.07 -3.48
N ARG A 73 13.64 -14.26 -2.50
CA ARG A 73 13.10 -15.57 -2.09
C ARG A 73 11.70 -15.85 -2.66
N HIS A 74 10.95 -14.80 -2.95
CA HIS A 74 9.60 -14.84 -3.51
C HIS A 74 9.50 -13.87 -4.71
N PRO A 75 10.04 -14.24 -5.88
CA PRO A 75 10.06 -13.39 -7.07
C PRO A 75 8.66 -13.04 -7.58
N GLU A 76 7.63 -13.79 -7.19
CA GLU A 76 6.22 -13.51 -7.49
C GLU A 76 5.78 -12.14 -6.97
N ILE A 77 6.36 -11.66 -5.86
CA ILE A 77 6.08 -10.32 -5.32
C ILE A 77 6.54 -9.24 -6.32
N PHE A 78 7.70 -9.42 -6.95
CA PHE A 78 8.17 -8.52 -8.00
C PHE A 78 7.28 -8.59 -9.24
N ALA A 79 6.89 -9.79 -9.67
CA ALA A 79 5.97 -9.95 -10.80
C ALA A 79 4.63 -9.24 -10.56
N LEU A 80 4.08 -9.33 -9.34
CA LEU A 80 2.85 -8.61 -8.97
C LEU A 80 3.02 -7.09 -8.99
N LYS A 81 4.17 -6.56 -8.54
CA LYS A 81 4.47 -5.13 -8.65
C LYS A 81 4.51 -4.66 -10.11
N VAL A 82 5.17 -5.42 -10.98
CA VAL A 82 5.25 -5.11 -12.42
C VAL A 82 3.86 -5.12 -13.03
N GLN A 83 3.05 -6.16 -12.77
CA GLN A 83 1.67 -6.23 -13.25
C GLN A 83 0.81 -5.06 -12.76
N LEU A 84 0.95 -4.64 -11.50
CA LEU A 84 0.25 -3.46 -10.98
C LEU A 84 0.62 -2.19 -11.78
N LYS A 85 1.90 -2.00 -12.09
CA LYS A 85 2.38 -0.86 -12.90
C LYS A 85 1.86 -0.91 -14.34
N GLU A 86 1.92 -2.07 -14.99
CA GLU A 86 1.38 -2.29 -16.33
C GLU A 86 -0.14 -2.00 -16.41
N LEU A 87 -0.86 -2.29 -15.33
CA LEU A 87 -2.30 -2.02 -15.23
C LEU A 87 -2.63 -0.55 -14.87
N GLY A 88 -1.62 0.32 -14.81
CA GLY A 88 -1.80 1.76 -14.63
C GLY A 88 -1.65 2.26 -13.19
N ALA A 89 -1.06 1.46 -12.29
CA ALA A 89 -0.64 1.98 -10.99
C ALA A 89 0.50 2.99 -11.18
N ILE A 90 0.38 4.16 -10.55
CA ILE A 90 1.45 5.17 -10.53
C ILE A 90 2.62 4.68 -9.70
N ALA A 91 2.32 3.93 -8.65
CA ALA A 91 3.28 3.40 -7.72
C ALA A 91 2.84 2.03 -7.21
N ALA A 92 3.79 1.14 -6.92
CA ALA A 92 3.51 -0.20 -6.44
C ALA A 92 4.60 -0.64 -5.45
N ALA A 93 4.21 -1.24 -4.33
CA ALA A 93 5.15 -1.67 -3.29
C ALA A 93 4.56 -2.83 -2.46
N MET A 94 5.42 -3.58 -1.81
CA MET A 94 5.06 -4.55 -0.78
C MET A 94 4.62 -3.82 0.50
N SER A 95 3.58 -4.33 1.16
CA SER A 95 3.07 -3.82 2.43
C SER A 95 3.69 -4.57 3.61
N GLY A 96 4.46 -3.88 4.46
CA GLY A 96 5.09 -4.45 5.65
C GLY A 96 6.11 -5.53 5.30
N SER A 97 6.14 -6.65 6.03
CA SER A 97 6.96 -7.84 5.73
C SER A 97 6.44 -8.66 4.54
N GLY A 98 5.32 -8.28 3.94
CA GLY A 98 4.68 -9.03 2.86
C GLY A 98 3.74 -10.13 3.37
N SER A 99 3.24 -11.00 2.50
CA SER A 99 3.47 -11.08 1.05
C SER A 99 2.58 -10.11 0.22
N ALA A 100 1.72 -9.34 0.89
CA ALA A 100 0.79 -8.46 0.19
C ALA A 100 1.51 -7.32 -0.55
N VAL A 101 1.10 -7.07 -1.78
CA VAL A 101 1.57 -5.97 -2.64
C VAL A 101 0.41 -5.03 -2.88
N PHE A 102 0.66 -3.74 -3.01
CA PHE A 102 -0.38 -2.78 -3.38
C PHE A 102 0.08 -1.85 -4.48
N GLY A 103 -0.87 -1.40 -5.31
CA GLY A 103 -0.65 -0.36 -6.32
C GLY A 103 -1.55 0.85 -6.07
N LEU A 104 -1.03 2.04 -6.35
CA LEU A 104 -1.68 3.34 -6.17
C LEU A 104 -2.22 3.86 -7.49
N PHE A 105 -3.53 4.17 -7.54
CA PHE A 105 -4.25 4.63 -8.74
C PHE A 105 -4.90 5.98 -8.49
N ARG A 106 -4.87 6.87 -9.50
CA ARG A 106 -5.62 8.15 -9.48
C ARG A 106 -7.13 7.96 -9.59
N GLY A 107 -7.56 6.99 -10.40
CA GLY A 107 -8.96 6.81 -10.76
C GLY A 107 -9.51 5.46 -10.33
N ARG A 108 -10.72 5.46 -9.78
CA ARG A 108 -11.44 4.25 -9.36
C ARG A 108 -11.58 3.24 -10.51
N ALA A 109 -11.98 3.71 -11.68
CA ALA A 109 -12.20 2.85 -12.84
C ALA A 109 -10.92 2.12 -13.30
N ALA A 110 -9.76 2.78 -13.21
CA ALA A 110 -8.48 2.13 -13.51
C ALA A 110 -8.15 1.04 -12.48
N ALA A 111 -8.35 1.33 -11.20
CA ALA A 111 -8.15 0.37 -10.12
C ALA A 111 -9.10 -0.85 -10.22
N GLU A 112 -10.37 -0.63 -10.58
CA GLU A 112 -11.36 -1.71 -10.77
C GLU A 112 -10.96 -2.66 -11.91
N ARG A 113 -10.46 -2.12 -13.04
CA ARG A 113 -10.00 -2.93 -14.17
C ARG A 113 -8.81 -3.83 -13.81
N ALA A 114 -7.98 -3.43 -12.84
CA ALA A 114 -6.83 -4.21 -12.41
C ALA A 114 -7.20 -5.44 -11.55
N ILE A 115 -8.39 -5.49 -10.94
CA ILE A 115 -8.79 -6.57 -10.01
C ILE A 115 -8.80 -7.95 -10.68
N ARG A 116 -9.44 -8.07 -11.85
CA ARG A 116 -9.58 -9.38 -12.52
C ARG A 116 -8.23 -9.98 -12.94
N PRO A 117 -7.34 -9.24 -13.64
CA PRO A 117 -6.01 -9.75 -13.98
C PRO A 117 -5.19 -10.21 -12.78
N LEU A 118 -5.24 -9.46 -11.67
CA LEU A 118 -4.45 -9.70 -10.46
C LEU A 118 -5.03 -10.79 -9.54
N SER A 119 -6.23 -11.31 -9.82
CA SER A 119 -6.83 -12.41 -9.06
C SER A 119 -6.54 -13.80 -9.64
N LYS A 120 -5.66 -13.88 -10.65
CA LYS A 120 -5.24 -15.16 -11.26
C LYS A 120 -4.26 -15.91 -10.34
N GLY A 121 -4.10 -17.21 -10.57
CA GLY A 121 -3.09 -18.03 -9.87
C GLY A 121 -3.32 -18.16 -8.35
N GLY A 122 -4.55 -18.03 -7.87
CA GLY A 122 -4.90 -18.15 -6.44
C GLY A 122 -4.66 -16.88 -5.61
N ALA A 123 -4.17 -15.80 -6.23
CA ALA A 123 -4.07 -14.51 -5.57
C ALA A 123 -5.46 -13.88 -5.34
N ARG A 124 -5.60 -13.10 -4.26
CA ARG A 124 -6.79 -12.31 -3.97
C ARG A 124 -6.48 -10.84 -4.17
N ALA A 125 -7.24 -10.16 -5.05
CA ALA A 125 -7.15 -8.72 -5.23
C ALA A 125 -8.33 -7.99 -4.57
N LEU A 126 -8.05 -6.88 -3.88
CA LEU A 126 -9.01 -6.06 -3.16
C LEU A 126 -8.87 -4.60 -3.57
N LEU A 127 -9.98 -3.96 -3.90
CA LEU A 127 -10.04 -2.53 -4.15
C LEU A 127 -10.36 -1.78 -2.85
N THR A 128 -9.58 -0.77 -2.54
CA THR A 128 -9.85 0.15 -1.43
C THR A 128 -9.47 1.59 -1.80
N ARG A 129 -9.64 2.51 -0.86
CA ARG A 129 -9.22 3.91 -1.01
C ARG A 129 -8.54 4.42 0.25
N THR A 130 -7.68 5.41 0.08
CA THR A 130 -7.15 6.14 1.24
C THR A 130 -8.26 6.89 1.97
N LEU A 131 -8.07 7.03 3.27
CA LEU A 131 -8.84 7.93 4.11
C LEU A 131 -7.94 9.10 4.49
N THR A 132 -8.51 10.29 4.45
CA THR A 132 -7.92 11.42 5.17
C THR A 132 -7.92 11.13 6.67
N ARG A 133 -7.02 11.77 7.41
CA ARG A 133 -6.98 11.66 8.87
C ARG A 133 -8.34 11.98 9.51
N ALA A 134 -8.99 13.06 9.07
CA ALA A 134 -10.31 13.44 9.54
C ALA A 134 -11.39 12.40 9.22
N GLU A 135 -11.36 11.77 8.02
CA GLU A 135 -12.27 10.66 7.71
C GLU A 135 -12.00 9.44 8.60
N HIS A 136 -10.73 9.10 8.83
CA HIS A 136 -10.34 8.00 9.72
C HIS A 136 -10.84 8.25 11.14
N GLU A 137 -10.58 9.42 11.72
CA GLU A 137 -11.03 9.79 13.08
C GLU A 137 -12.56 9.77 13.22
N ARG A 138 -13.31 10.20 12.18
CA ARG A 138 -14.78 10.09 12.17
C ARG A 138 -15.26 8.64 12.15
N ARG A 139 -14.56 7.76 11.42
CA ARG A 139 -14.92 6.34 11.27
C ARG A 139 -14.43 5.46 12.42
N ALA A 140 -13.34 5.83 13.06
CA ALA A 140 -12.71 5.13 14.18
C ALA A 140 -13.41 5.40 15.51
N ARG A 141 -14.40 6.32 15.57
CA ARG A 141 -15.27 6.45 16.74
C ARG A 141 -15.91 5.08 17.05
N PRO A 142 -15.83 4.59 18.30
CA PRO A 142 -16.21 3.22 18.62
C PRO A 142 -17.65 2.90 18.23
N VAL A 143 -17.84 1.69 17.69
CA VAL A 143 -19.14 1.06 17.43
C VAL A 143 -20.02 0.99 18.71
N ALA A 144 -19.44 1.16 19.90
CA ALA A 144 -20.11 1.14 21.20
C ALA A 144 -21.21 2.20 21.40
N ALA A 145 -21.23 3.30 20.65
CA ALA A 145 -22.27 4.33 20.79
C ALA A 145 -23.57 4.05 20.00
N ARG A 146 -23.62 2.98 19.18
CA ARG A 146 -24.79 2.66 18.33
C ARG A 146 -25.81 1.71 18.95
N GLN A 147 -25.52 1.08 20.10
CA GLN A 147 -26.46 0.16 20.75
C GLN A 147 -27.18 0.73 21.98
N VAL A 148 -26.74 1.85 22.55
CA VAL A 148 -27.42 2.45 23.72
C VAL A 148 -28.58 3.38 23.32
N ALA A 149 -28.54 3.99 22.13
CA ALA A 149 -29.60 4.89 21.65
C ALA A 149 -30.82 4.19 21.02
N ARG A 150 -30.95 2.85 21.14
CA ARG A 150 -32.14 2.08 20.73
C ARG A 150 -32.85 1.40 21.91
N ARG A 151 -32.45 1.71 23.14
CA ARG A 151 -33.11 1.29 24.38
C ARG A 151 -32.99 2.43 25.41
N CYS A 152 -33.70 3.51 25.16
CA CYS A 152 -34.25 4.45 26.15
C CYS A 152 -35.45 5.13 25.50
#